data_AF-A0A3N5VLP2-F1
#
_entry.id   AF-A0A3N5VLP2-F1
#
_cell.length_a   1.000
_cell.length_b   1.000
_cell.length_c   1.000
_cell.angle_alpha   90.00
_cell.angle_beta   90.00
_cell.angle_gamma   90.00
#
_symmetry.space_group_name_H-M   'P 1'
#
loop_
_entity.id
_entity.type
_entity.pdbx_description
1 polymer ?
#
loop_
_entity_poly.entity_id
_entity_poly.type
_entity_poly.pdbx_seq_one_letter_code
_entity_poly.pdbx_strand_id
1 'polypeptide(L)' 'MSYAQALPLPGGRIARSCVFSSVSTATSHRLKGETNGFHLIDGNQHHLTIRDWAWTGTVYAERRAWAFEADPVTRDWRLL' A
#
# COMPACT_ATOMS: atom_id res chain seq x y z
N MET A 1 10.32 2.40 -7.42
CA MET A 1 9.92 1.13 -6.77
C MET A 1 8.69 1.36 -5.90
N SER A 2 7.68 0.49 -5.95
CA SER A 2 6.45 0.60 -5.16
C SER A 2 6.42 -0.44 -4.02
N TYR A 3 5.94 -0.04 -2.85
CA TYR A 3 5.80 -0.89 -1.68
C TYR A 3 4.64 -0.45 -0.80
N ALA A 4 4.13 -1.39 0.01
CA ALA A 4 3.21 -1.13 1.10
C ALA A 4 3.75 -1.80 2.37
N GLN A 5 3.65 -1.12 3.50
CA GLN A 5 4.16 -1.61 4.78
C GLN A 5 3.24 -1.19 5.93
N ALA A 6 3.01 -2.11 6.86
CA ALA A 6 2.39 -1.79 8.14
C ALA A 6 3.43 -1.13 9.07
N LEU A 7 3.13 0.06 9.59
CA LEU A 7 4.01 0.82 10.47
C LEU A 7 3.36 1.04 11.85
N PRO A 8 4.13 0.85 12.94
CA PRO A 8 3.72 1.32 14.26
C PRO A 8 3.90 2.84 14.34
N LEU A 9 2.90 3.58 14.83
CA LEU A 9 3.02 5.02 15.01
C LEU A 9 3.64 5.36 16.39
N PRO A 10 4.54 6.36 16.48
CA PRO A 10 5.12 6.78 17.75
C PRO A 10 4.05 7.47 18.62
N GLY A 11 3.91 7.06 19.90
CA GLY A 11 3.11 7.81 20.88
C GLY A 11 1.95 7.07 21.56
N GLY A 12 1.83 5.74 21.49
CA GLY A 12 0.89 5.08 22.39
C GLY A 12 0.89 3.57 22.37
N ARG A 13 0.43 2.97 23.48
CA ARG A 13 -0.25 1.66 23.48
C ARG A 13 -1.53 1.66 22.60
N ILE A 14 -1.96 2.84 22.11
CA ILE A 14 -3.21 3.10 21.36
C ILE A 14 -2.94 4.05 20.17
N ALA A 15 -1.70 4.15 19.67
CA ALA A 15 -1.40 4.75 18.37
C ALA A 15 -1.55 3.65 17.32
N ARG A 16 -2.78 3.49 16.81
CA ARG A 16 -3.20 2.34 15.99
C ARG A 16 -2.29 2.17 14.78
N SER A 17 -1.82 0.94 14.54
CA SER A 17 -1.06 0.57 13.35
C SER A 17 -1.73 1.09 12.08
N CYS A 18 -0.97 1.66 11.18
CA CYS A 18 -1.45 2.09 9.88
C CYS A 18 -0.67 1.39 8.77
N VAL A 19 -1.31 1.21 7.62
CA VAL A 19 -0.63 0.72 6.42
C VAL A 19 -0.32 1.92 5.54
N PHE A 20 0.97 2.15 5.27
CA PHE A 20 1.40 3.13 4.30
C PHE A 20 1.60 2.46 2.96
N SER A 21 0.87 2.98 1.95
CA SER A 21 1.14 2.67 0.57
C SER A 21 1.89 3.82 -0.06
N SER A 22 3.07 3.53 -0.60
CA SER A 22 3.84 4.52 -1.33
C SER A 22 4.10 4.02 -2.75
N VAL A 23 3.55 4.76 -3.71
CA VAL A 23 4.19 4.86 -5.01
C VAL A 23 5.17 6.01 -4.87
N SER A 24 6.41 5.88 -5.36
CA SER A 24 7.26 7.05 -5.56
C SER A 24 6.57 7.98 -6.57
N THR A 25 5.76 8.90 -6.06
CA THR A 25 4.93 9.87 -6.81
C THR A 25 5.32 11.30 -6.49
N ALA A 26 6.42 11.53 -5.78
CA ALA A 26 7.06 12.83 -5.88
C ALA A 26 7.54 13.00 -7.33
N THR A 27 6.88 13.89 -8.07
CA THR A 27 7.02 14.19 -9.50
C THR A 27 8.46 14.44 -9.95
N SER A 28 9.44 14.56 -9.04
CA SER A 28 10.87 14.72 -9.35
C SER A 28 11.71 13.42 -9.35
N HIS A 29 11.19 12.29 -8.86
CA HIS A 29 11.95 11.02 -8.80
C HIS A 29 11.61 10.01 -9.90
N ARG A 30 10.63 10.31 -10.76
CA ARG A 30 10.36 9.45 -11.93
C ARG A 30 11.47 9.66 -12.96
N LEU A 31 12.18 8.60 -13.29
CA LEU A 31 13.07 8.60 -14.45
C LEU A 31 12.20 8.69 -15.72
N LYS A 32 12.67 9.46 -16.70
CA LYS A 32 12.04 9.52 -18.03
C LYS A 32 11.93 8.09 -18.58
N GLY A 33 10.71 7.58 -18.73
CA GLY A 33 10.43 6.23 -19.22
C GLY A 33 9.77 5.28 -18.21
N GLU A 34 9.62 5.64 -16.93
CA GLU A 34 8.81 4.84 -16.01
C GLU A 34 7.31 4.89 -16.40
N THR A 35 6.70 3.71 -16.51
CA THR A 35 5.28 3.54 -16.88
C THR A 35 4.36 4.13 -15.81
N ASN A 36 3.33 4.87 -16.25
CA ASN A 36 2.29 5.41 -15.37
C ASN A 36 1.63 4.30 -14.55
N GLY A 37 1.26 4.59 -13.30
CA GLY A 37 0.60 3.63 -12.42
C GLY A 37 -0.08 4.28 -11.22
N PHE A 38 -0.86 3.50 -10.49
CA PHE A 38 -1.62 3.91 -9.32
C PHE A 38 -1.85 2.73 -8.37
N HIS A 39 -2.28 3.05 -7.15
CA HIS A 39 -2.71 2.06 -6.17
C HIS A 39 -4.23 2.02 -6.04
N LEU A 40 -4.79 0.82 -6.01
CA LEU A 40 -6.16 0.59 -5.55
C LEU A 40 -6.10 0.08 -4.11
N ILE A 41 -6.80 0.77 -3.21
CA ILE A 41 -6.87 0.43 -1.79
C ILE A 41 -8.33 0.10 -1.48
N ASP A 42 -8.58 -1.11 -0.99
CA ASP A 42 -9.92 -1.61 -0.63
C ASP A 42 -9.86 -2.34 0.70
N GLY A 43 -10.90 -2.24 1.53
CA GLY A 43 -10.90 -2.88 2.83
C GLY A 43 -11.91 -2.33 3.83
N ASN A 44 -11.86 -2.91 5.03
CA ASN A 44 -12.64 -2.54 6.19
C ASN A 44 -11.76 -2.56 7.45
N GLN A 45 -12.36 -2.53 8.64
CA GLN A 45 -11.64 -2.52 9.92
C GLN A 45 -10.89 -3.83 10.25
N HIS A 46 -11.07 -4.90 9.47
CA HIS A 46 -10.46 -6.22 9.68
C HIS A 46 -9.48 -6.60 8.58
N HIS A 47 -9.78 -6.23 7.32
CA HIS A 47 -8.99 -6.62 6.16
C HIS A 47 -8.70 -5.42 5.26
N LEU A 48 -7.49 -5.36 4.71
CA LEU A 48 -7.07 -4.33 3.77
C LEU A 48 -6.31 -4.97 2.62
N THR A 49 -6.65 -4.63 1.38
CA THR A 49 -5.93 -5.03 0.19
C THR A 49 -5.45 -3.80 -0.56
N ILE A 50 -4.18 -3.81 -0.95
CA ILE A 50 -3.54 -2.77 -1.73
C ILE A 50 -3.01 -3.41 -3.01
N ARG A 51 -3.41 -2.89 -4.17
CA ARG A 51 -2.99 -3.39 -5.48
C ARG A 51 -2.26 -2.31 -6.26
N ASP A 52 -1.07 -2.65 -6.74
CA ASP A 52 -0.28 -1.83 -7.66
C ASP A 52 -0.64 -2.12 -9.10
N TRP A 53 -1.09 -1.08 -9.81
CA TRP A 53 -1.47 -1.13 -11.20
C TRP A 53 -0.55 -0.24 -12.03
N ALA A 54 -0.07 -0.74 -13.17
CA ALA A 54 0.72 0.04 -14.09
C ALA A 54 0.24 -0.10 -15.53
N TRP A 55 0.49 0.95 -16.31
CA TRP A 55 0.28 0.99 -17.74
C TRP A 55 1.29 0.09 -18.44
N THR A 56 0.82 -0.88 -19.20
CA THR A 56 1.67 -1.80 -19.97
C THR A 56 2.04 -1.27 -21.36
N GLY A 57 1.56 -0.07 -21.73
CA GLY A 57 1.60 0.45 -23.10
C GLY A 57 0.25 0.37 -23.82
N THR A 58 -0.64 -0.51 -23.38
CA THR A 58 -1.96 -0.75 -23.99
C THR A 58 -3.11 -0.79 -22.99
N VAL A 59 -2.88 -1.31 -21.78
CA VAL A 59 -3.88 -1.42 -20.72
C VAL A 59 -3.24 -1.21 -19.36
N TYR A 60 -4.02 -0.83 -18.35
CA TYR A 60 -3.56 -0.94 -16.97
C TYR A 60 -3.66 -2.40 -16.53
N ALA A 61 -2.58 -2.94 -15.98
CA ALA A 61 -2.54 -4.29 -15.43
C ALA A 61 -2.02 -4.26 -14.00
N GLU A 62 -2.55 -5.17 -13.17
CA GLU A 62 -2.04 -5.40 -11.83
C GLU A 62 -0.63 -5.98 -11.90
N ARG A 63 0.29 -5.40 -11.14
CA ARG A 63 1.68 -5.86 -11.01
C ARG A 63 1.93 -6.59 -9.71
N ARG A 64 1.24 -6.17 -8.65
CA ARG A 64 1.45 -6.67 -7.29
C ARG A 64 0.22 -6.38 -6.44
N ALA A 65 -0.04 -7.27 -5.49
CA ALA A 65 -1.00 -7.06 -4.43
C ALA A 65 -0.32 -7.29 -3.07
N TRP A 66 -0.78 -6.55 -2.08
CA TRP A 66 -0.50 -6.78 -0.66
C TRP A 66 -1.83 -6.93 0.06
N ALA A 67 -1.95 -7.96 0.89
CA ALA A 67 -3.11 -8.16 1.74
C ALA A 67 -2.68 -8.05 3.19
N PHE A 68 -3.49 -7.39 4.00
CA PHE A 68 -3.26 -7.20 5.41
C PHE A 68 -4.50 -7.59 6.21
N GLU A 69 -4.25 -8.11 7.40
CA GLU A 69 -5.28 -8.40 8.40
C GLU A 69 -4.97 -7.61 9.67
N ALA A 70 -6.01 -7.05 10.29
CA ALA A 70 -5.90 -6.42 11.59
C ALA A 70 -6.03 -7.48 12.70
N ASP A 71 -5.05 -7.55 13.59
CA ASP A 71 -5.10 -8.38 14.79
C ASP A 71 -6.34 -7.98 15.62
N PRO A 72 -7.25 -8.91 15.96
CA PRO A 72 -8.51 -8.57 16.61
C PRO A 72 -8.33 -8.02 18.03
N VAL A 73 -7.20 -8.31 18.67
CA VAL A 73 -6.88 -7.89 20.05
C VAL A 73 -6.13 -6.58 20.04
N THR A 74 -5.04 -6.49 19.27
CA THR A 74 -4.17 -5.31 19.29
C THR A 74 -4.58 -4.25 18.25
N ARG A 75 -5.39 -4.64 17.25
CA ARG A 75 -5.74 -3.86 16.05
C ARG A 75 -4.53 -3.48 15.21
N ASP A 76 -3.46 -4.28 15.30
CA ASP A 76 -2.27 -4.11 14.48
C ASP A 76 -2.42 -4.76 13.12
N TRP A 77 -1.99 -4.07 12.07
CA TRP A 77 -2.01 -4.63 10.72
C TRP A 77 -0.81 -5.55 10.51
N ARG A 78 -1.07 -6.76 10.02
CA ARG A 78 -0.07 -7.74 9.63
C ARG A 78 -0.20 -8.03 8.15
N LEU A 79 0.93 -8.09 7.44
CA LEU A 79 0.96 -8.54 6.06
C LEU A 79 0.69 -10.04 6.02
N LEU A 80 -0.20 -10.47 5.13
CA LEU A 80 -0.52 -11.87 4.84
C LEU A 80 0.48 -12.49 3.85
#